data_AF-A0A383AVQ5-F1
#
_entry.id   AF-A0A383AVQ5-F1
#
_cell.length_a   1.000
_cell.length_b   1.000
_cell.length_c   1.000
_cell.angle_alpha   90.00
_cell.angle_beta   90.00
_cell.angle_gamma   90.00
#
_symmetry.space_group_name_H-M   'P 1'
#
loop_
_entity.id
_entity.type
_entity.pdbx_description
1 polymer ?
#
loop_
_entity_poly.entity_id
_entity_poly.type
_entity_poly.pdbx_seq_one_letter_code
_entity_poly.pdbx_strand_id
1 'polypeptide(L)'
;LFKHHLKGRRYLEKGTTYYYEEVEPVLLRNLGNLEATRPANDAPIPELVANLRRAMEVGADHMNDLHWRAWAGFKASDNKIGPLFSKITGRPEIEAADLVLGLDHMTSRVTKRLIGLAVLVKSDPWLSEVFSTRDYQALFTRGNGFRPALRKFRTRFRSLLKTWGCRNGIGYGSAWKPPDPTWNMQPEIPLDSIGSFARQDPEKQQRDHLKLVEKRKSAIRAVRKKIGRNSDLLKKFEFELIKV
;
A
#
# COMPACT_ATOMS: atom_id res chain seq x y z
N LEU A 1 23.05 11.91 -11.19
CA LEU A 1 22.63 10.52 -10.86
C LEU A 1 23.58 9.80 -9.88
N PHE A 2 24.88 9.67 -10.15
CA PHE A 2 25.81 8.97 -9.24
C PHE A 2 25.85 9.52 -7.81
N LYS A 3 26.05 10.85 -7.65
CA LYS A 3 26.01 11.52 -6.33
C LYS A 3 24.68 11.31 -5.59
N HIS A 4 23.57 11.22 -6.33
CA HIS A 4 22.23 10.96 -5.79
C HIS A 4 22.10 9.54 -5.23
N HIS A 5 22.56 8.52 -5.97
CA HIS A 5 22.59 7.15 -5.45
C HIS A 5 23.56 6.96 -4.27
N LEU A 6 24.68 7.70 -4.24
CA LEU A 6 25.56 7.71 -3.06
C LEU A 6 24.85 8.28 -1.83
N LYS A 7 24.12 9.40 -1.97
CA LYS A 7 23.32 9.98 -0.88
C LYS A 7 22.24 8.97 -0.42
N GLY A 8 21.54 8.33 -1.35
CA GLY A 8 20.57 7.27 -1.04
C GLY A 8 21.16 6.09 -0.28
N ARG A 9 22.36 5.62 -0.67
CA ARG A 9 23.03 4.49 -0.02
C ARG A 9 23.39 4.80 1.45
N ARG A 10 23.77 6.04 1.76
CA ARG A 10 24.01 6.48 3.15
C ARG A 10 22.76 6.40 4.03
N TYR A 11 21.56 6.58 3.47
CA TYR A 11 20.32 6.38 4.22
C TYR A 11 20.03 4.89 4.46
N LEU A 12 20.26 4.05 3.45
CA LEU A 12 20.13 2.59 3.58
C LEU A 12 21.05 2.04 4.69
N GLU A 13 22.29 2.53 4.77
CA GLU A 13 23.25 2.19 5.83
C GLU A 13 22.76 2.57 7.24
N LYS A 14 21.90 3.59 7.35
CA LYS A 14 21.26 4.02 8.61
C LYS A 14 19.97 3.27 8.93
N GLY A 15 19.53 2.34 8.06
CA GLY A 15 18.27 1.61 8.26
C GLY A 15 17.02 2.33 7.76
N THR A 16 17.18 3.37 6.94
CA THR A 16 16.08 4.19 6.39
C THR A 16 16.24 4.33 4.87
N THR A 17 15.40 5.12 4.22
CA THR A 17 15.50 5.37 2.77
C THR A 17 15.52 6.87 2.50
N TYR A 18 16.01 7.25 1.32
CA TYR A 18 15.90 8.64 0.87
C TYR A 18 14.44 9.12 0.85
N TYR A 19 13.51 8.20 0.55
CA TYR A 19 12.08 8.51 0.58
C TYR A 19 11.65 8.96 1.98
N TYR A 20 11.88 8.15 3.01
CA TYR A 20 11.38 8.43 4.36
C TYR A 20 12.03 9.69 4.98
N GLU A 21 13.30 9.94 4.71
CA GLU A 21 14.03 11.05 5.33
C GLU A 21 13.86 12.39 4.60
N GLU A 22 13.77 12.37 3.27
CA GLU A 22 13.86 13.60 2.47
C GLU A 22 12.61 13.88 1.64
N VAL A 23 11.96 12.83 1.11
CA VAL A 23 10.81 12.99 0.22
C VAL A 23 9.50 13.07 1.01
N GLU A 24 9.25 12.10 1.88
CA GLU A 24 8.00 11.99 2.65
C GLU A 24 7.69 13.27 3.46
N PRO A 25 8.66 13.91 4.16
CA PRO A 25 8.38 15.16 4.87
C PRO A 25 7.93 16.30 3.94
N VAL A 26 8.47 16.36 2.71
CA VAL A 26 8.04 17.34 1.70
C VAL A 26 6.63 17.03 1.22
N LEU A 27 6.31 15.76 0.96
CA LEU A 27 4.96 15.35 0.56
C LEU A 27 3.92 15.64 1.64
N LEU A 28 4.23 15.33 2.89
CA LEU A 28 3.33 15.58 4.03
C LEU A 28 3.09 17.09 4.23
N ARG A 29 4.13 17.92 4.08
CA ARG A 29 3.98 19.38 4.12
C ARG A 29 3.12 19.91 2.97
N ASN A 30 3.38 19.46 1.75
CA ASN A 30 2.59 19.87 0.59
C ASN A 30 1.12 19.44 0.72
N LEU A 31 0.87 18.22 1.19
CA LEU A 31 -0.47 17.74 1.47
C LEU A 31 -1.15 18.57 2.56
N GLY A 32 -0.46 18.86 3.67
CA GLY A 32 -0.99 19.71 4.73
C GLY A 32 -1.36 21.12 4.24
N ASN A 33 -0.53 21.70 3.37
CA ASN A 33 -0.83 22.99 2.74
C ASN A 33 -2.08 22.92 1.85
N LEU A 34 -2.18 21.89 0.99
CA LEU A 34 -3.36 21.67 0.14
C LEU A 34 -4.63 21.44 0.96
N GLU A 35 -4.55 20.70 2.07
CA GLU A 35 -5.69 20.47 2.97
C GLU A 35 -6.10 21.76 3.69
N ALA A 36 -5.14 22.57 4.15
CA ALA A 36 -5.41 23.82 4.84
C ALA A 36 -6.04 24.90 3.95
N THR A 37 -5.70 24.92 2.66
CA THR A 37 -6.26 25.87 1.69
C THR A 37 -7.39 25.29 0.85
N ARG A 38 -7.89 24.10 1.19
CA ARG A 38 -8.95 23.45 0.42
C ARG A 38 -10.24 24.27 0.52
N PRO A 39 -10.84 24.70 -0.60
CA PRO A 39 -12.10 25.42 -0.57
C PRO A 39 -13.25 24.51 -0.11
N ALA A 40 -14.32 25.13 0.39
CA ALA A 40 -15.56 24.42 0.69
C ALA A 40 -16.12 23.74 -0.57
N ASN A 41 -16.92 22.68 -0.38
CA ASN A 41 -17.45 21.92 -1.52
C ASN A 41 -18.42 22.73 -2.39
N ASP A 42 -19.00 23.80 -1.83
CA ASP A 42 -19.92 24.75 -2.44
C ASP A 42 -19.27 26.10 -2.79
N ALA A 43 -17.93 26.18 -2.72
CA ALA A 43 -17.20 27.38 -3.07
C ALA A 43 -17.41 27.78 -4.56
N PRO A 44 -17.26 29.07 -4.90
CA PRO A 44 -17.35 29.54 -6.28
C PRO A 44 -16.40 28.78 -7.22
N ILE A 45 -16.84 28.58 -8.48
CA ILE A 45 -16.05 27.88 -9.52
C ILE A 45 -14.60 28.41 -9.62
N PRO A 46 -14.32 29.73 -9.59
CA PRO A 46 -12.94 30.23 -9.65
C PRO A 46 -12.05 29.69 -8.52
N GLU A 47 -12.56 29.55 -7.30
CA GLU A 47 -11.82 29.00 -6.16
C GLU A 47 -11.55 27.50 -6.33
N LEU A 48 -12.56 26.76 -6.80
CA LEU A 48 -12.41 25.33 -7.11
C LEU A 48 -11.35 25.10 -8.21
N VAL A 49 -11.35 25.94 -9.25
CA VAL A 49 -10.36 25.91 -10.33
C VAL A 49 -8.95 26.26 -9.82
N ALA A 50 -8.83 27.28 -8.97
CA ALA A 50 -7.54 27.66 -8.38
C ALA A 50 -6.97 26.52 -7.52
N ASN A 51 -7.80 25.88 -6.70
CA ASN A 51 -7.40 24.71 -5.92
C ASN A 51 -6.99 23.52 -6.79
N LEU A 52 -7.72 23.24 -7.88
CA LEU A 52 -7.35 22.20 -8.84
C LEU A 52 -5.97 22.47 -9.47
N ARG A 53 -5.73 23.70 -9.94
CA ARG A 53 -4.43 24.10 -10.51
C ARG A 53 -3.31 23.88 -9.49
N ARG A 54 -3.51 24.31 -8.25
CA ARG A 54 -2.51 24.16 -7.19
C ARG A 54 -2.21 22.69 -6.88
N ALA A 55 -3.25 21.85 -6.82
CA ALA A 55 -3.08 20.41 -6.62
C ALA A 55 -2.33 19.76 -7.80
N MET A 56 -2.61 20.17 -9.04
CA MET A 56 -1.90 19.69 -10.23
C MET A 56 -0.43 20.10 -10.25
N GLU A 57 -0.10 21.34 -9.87
CA GLU A 57 1.28 21.81 -9.76
C GLU A 57 2.08 20.98 -8.75
N VAL A 58 1.54 20.80 -7.54
CA VAL A 58 2.17 19.97 -6.50
C VAL A 58 2.33 18.52 -6.98
N GLY A 59 1.34 17.98 -7.69
CA GLY A 59 1.42 16.66 -8.29
C GLY A 59 2.52 16.57 -9.37
N ALA A 60 2.65 17.58 -10.22
CA ALA A 60 3.68 17.66 -11.24
C ALA A 60 5.08 17.74 -10.63
N ASP A 61 5.28 18.56 -9.60
CA ASP A 61 6.55 18.65 -8.86
C ASP A 61 6.93 17.29 -8.25
N HIS A 62 5.95 16.57 -7.70
CA HIS A 62 6.18 15.23 -7.20
C HIS A 62 6.64 14.28 -8.32
N MET A 63 5.92 14.22 -9.43
CA MET A 63 6.21 13.29 -10.52
C MET A 63 7.50 13.61 -11.28
N ASN A 64 7.83 14.89 -11.43
CA ASN A 64 9.01 15.33 -12.17
C ASN A 64 10.32 15.12 -11.42
N ASP A 65 10.30 15.24 -10.09
CA ASP A 65 11.53 15.22 -9.29
C ASP A 65 11.48 14.22 -8.13
N LEU A 66 10.54 14.40 -7.22
CA LEU A 66 10.50 13.64 -5.96
C LEU A 66 10.31 12.13 -6.18
N HIS A 67 9.49 11.73 -7.17
CA HIS A 67 9.25 10.35 -7.54
C HIS A 67 10.55 9.64 -7.95
N TRP A 68 11.34 10.28 -8.82
CA TRP A 68 12.63 9.75 -9.26
C TRP A 68 13.66 9.75 -8.14
N ARG A 69 13.58 10.73 -7.22
CA ARG A 69 14.49 10.79 -6.08
C ARG A 69 14.26 9.67 -5.06
N ALA A 70 13.04 9.18 -4.92
CA ALA A 70 12.71 8.11 -3.98
C ALA A 70 13.50 6.81 -4.22
N TRP A 71 13.96 6.56 -5.46
CA TRP A 71 14.76 5.39 -5.83
C TRP A 71 16.27 5.52 -5.52
N ALA A 72 16.71 6.61 -4.87
CA ALA A 72 18.11 6.78 -4.52
C ALA A 72 18.65 5.60 -3.69
N GLY A 73 19.82 5.08 -4.06
CA GLY A 73 20.47 3.98 -3.34
C GLY A 73 20.01 2.57 -3.75
N PHE A 74 18.81 2.43 -4.33
CA PHE A 74 18.35 1.19 -4.94
C PHE A 74 18.89 1.09 -6.37
N LYS A 75 19.68 0.05 -6.65
CA LYS A 75 20.08 -0.31 -8.02
C LYS A 75 19.18 -1.44 -8.50
N ALA A 76 18.63 -1.30 -9.71
CA ALA A 76 17.61 -2.20 -10.27
C ALA A 76 17.99 -3.70 -10.32
N SER A 77 19.27 -4.05 -10.18
CA SER A 77 19.78 -5.43 -10.33
C SER A 77 20.65 -5.94 -9.16
N ASP A 78 20.71 -5.22 -8.04
CA ASP A 78 21.69 -5.49 -6.95
C ASP A 78 21.06 -5.96 -5.63
N ASN A 79 19.87 -6.58 -5.67
CA ASN A 79 19.40 -7.30 -4.49
C ASN A 79 20.22 -8.59 -4.36
N LYS A 80 21.11 -8.66 -3.36
CA LYS A 80 21.99 -9.80 -3.12
C LYS A 80 21.46 -10.69 -1.99
N ILE A 81 20.20 -10.52 -1.58
CA ILE A 81 19.62 -11.28 -0.47
C ILE A 81 19.62 -12.79 -0.72
N GLY A 82 19.34 -13.24 -1.94
CA GLY A 82 19.39 -14.66 -2.34
C GLY A 82 20.78 -15.27 -2.17
N PRO A 83 21.80 -14.74 -2.86
CA PRO A 83 23.18 -15.20 -2.71
C PRO A 83 23.70 -15.11 -1.27
N LEU A 84 23.38 -14.03 -0.55
CA LEU A 84 23.79 -13.85 0.84
C LEU A 84 23.11 -14.88 1.77
N PHE A 85 21.81 -15.13 1.57
CA PHE A 85 21.07 -16.16 2.29
C PHE A 85 21.68 -17.54 2.08
N SER A 86 21.99 -17.91 0.84
CA SER A 86 22.63 -19.19 0.51
C SER A 86 23.99 -19.31 1.20
N LYS A 87 24.82 -18.27 1.12
CA LYS A 87 26.13 -18.23 1.80
C LYS A 87 26.02 -18.40 3.32
N ILE A 88 25.02 -17.81 3.96
CA ILE A 88 24.84 -17.87 5.43
C ILE A 88 24.27 -19.23 5.86
N THR A 89 23.32 -19.76 5.10
CA THR A 89 22.49 -20.88 5.55
C THR A 89 22.87 -22.23 4.93
N GLY A 90 23.60 -22.22 3.82
CA GLY A 90 23.87 -23.38 2.98
C GLY A 90 22.64 -23.85 2.16
N ARG A 91 21.54 -23.10 2.18
CA ARG A 91 20.27 -23.45 1.50
C ARG A 91 20.16 -22.80 0.12
N PRO A 92 19.37 -23.33 -0.82
CA PRO A 92 19.15 -22.73 -2.13
C PRO A 92 18.68 -21.26 -2.08
N GLU A 93 19.13 -20.43 -3.02
CA GLU A 93 18.76 -18.99 -3.06
C GLU A 93 17.26 -18.75 -3.17
N ILE A 94 16.53 -19.64 -3.87
CA ILE A 94 15.07 -19.54 -4.03
C ILE A 94 14.32 -19.53 -2.69
N GLU A 95 14.90 -20.16 -1.67
CA GLU A 95 14.31 -20.21 -0.34
C GLU A 95 14.43 -18.88 0.42
N ALA A 96 15.24 -17.93 -0.07
CA ALA A 96 15.27 -16.56 0.43
C ALA A 96 13.94 -15.82 0.19
N ALA A 97 13.04 -16.34 -0.66
CA ALA A 97 11.69 -15.82 -0.82
C ALA A 97 10.91 -15.75 0.50
N ASP A 98 11.21 -16.62 1.47
CA ASP A 98 10.59 -16.56 2.79
C ASP A 98 10.90 -15.26 3.56
N LEU A 99 12.00 -14.56 3.21
CA LEU A 99 12.39 -13.28 3.82
C LEU A 99 11.52 -12.10 3.36
N VAL A 100 10.71 -12.27 2.32
CA VAL A 100 9.91 -11.20 1.70
C VAL A 100 8.41 -11.41 1.88
N LEU A 101 8.01 -12.48 2.57
CA LEU A 101 6.61 -12.82 2.77
C LEU A 101 5.91 -11.85 3.72
N GLY A 102 4.67 -11.47 3.37
CA GLY A 102 3.82 -10.67 4.25
C GLY A 102 4.37 -9.27 4.55
N LEU A 103 5.15 -8.69 3.63
CA LEU A 103 5.62 -7.31 3.77
C LEU A 103 4.44 -6.33 3.85
N ASP A 104 4.59 -5.32 4.71
CA ASP A 104 3.61 -4.26 4.90
C ASP A 104 3.93 -3.07 3.99
N HIS A 105 3.41 -3.10 2.76
CA HIS A 105 3.57 -2.06 1.75
C HIS A 105 2.21 -1.58 1.26
N MET A 106 2.17 -0.48 0.50
CA MET A 106 0.91 0.18 0.13
C MET A 106 -0.09 -0.72 -0.59
N THR A 107 0.39 -1.69 -1.36
CA THR A 107 -0.45 -2.69 -2.03
C THR A 107 -0.98 -3.74 -1.05
N SER A 108 -0.14 -4.31 -0.18
CA SER A 108 -0.63 -5.30 0.81
C SER A 108 -1.60 -4.67 1.82
N ARG A 109 -1.39 -3.39 2.19
CA ARG A 109 -2.32 -2.61 3.03
C ARG A 109 -3.70 -2.45 2.40
N VAL A 110 -3.79 -2.08 1.11
CA VAL A 110 -5.09 -1.93 0.44
C VAL A 110 -5.80 -3.28 0.31
N THR A 111 -5.09 -4.36 -0.04
CA THR A 111 -5.65 -5.71 -0.09
C THR A 111 -6.21 -6.12 1.27
N LYS A 112 -5.46 -5.90 2.36
CA LYS A 112 -5.92 -6.17 3.73
C LYS A 112 -7.21 -5.40 4.08
N ARG A 113 -7.34 -4.14 3.62
CA ARG A 113 -8.56 -3.34 3.82
C ARG A 113 -9.74 -3.86 3.03
N LEU A 114 -9.54 -4.26 1.77
CA LEU A 114 -10.57 -4.87 0.93
C LEU A 114 -11.08 -6.19 1.55
N ILE A 115 -10.18 -7.09 1.96
CA ILE A 115 -10.53 -8.34 2.65
C ILE A 115 -11.26 -8.03 3.98
N GLY A 116 -10.80 -7.02 4.73
CA GLY A 116 -11.46 -6.60 5.97
C GLY A 116 -12.87 -6.05 5.78
N LEU A 117 -13.18 -5.47 4.61
CA LEU A 117 -14.54 -5.11 4.22
C LEU A 117 -15.34 -6.36 3.79
N ALA A 118 -14.72 -7.30 3.09
CA ALA A 118 -15.33 -8.56 2.68
C ALA A 118 -15.78 -9.42 3.87
N VAL A 119 -15.00 -9.48 4.95
CA VAL A 119 -15.41 -10.11 6.22
C VAL A 119 -16.70 -9.47 6.77
N LEU A 120 -16.83 -8.14 6.70
CA LEU A 120 -18.05 -7.47 7.14
C LEU A 120 -19.26 -7.82 6.27
N VAL A 121 -19.05 -7.90 4.95
CA VAL A 121 -20.09 -8.33 4.00
C VAL A 121 -20.58 -9.73 4.34
N LYS A 122 -19.65 -10.68 4.50
CA LYS A 122 -19.96 -12.08 4.79
C LYS A 122 -20.63 -12.29 6.15
N SER A 123 -20.36 -11.42 7.12
CA SER A 123 -20.94 -11.49 8.48
C SER A 123 -22.40 -11.00 8.58
N ASP A 124 -22.94 -10.38 7.54
CA ASP A 124 -24.29 -9.80 7.54
C ASP A 124 -25.07 -10.31 6.31
N PRO A 125 -26.20 -11.01 6.50
CA PRO A 125 -26.97 -11.59 5.39
C PRO A 125 -27.45 -10.55 4.37
N TRP A 126 -27.86 -9.37 4.83
CA TRP A 126 -28.35 -8.31 3.94
C TRP A 126 -27.22 -7.73 3.08
N LEU A 127 -26.04 -7.48 3.67
CA LEU A 127 -24.87 -7.10 2.88
C LEU A 127 -24.47 -8.22 1.92
N SER A 128 -24.52 -9.48 2.34
CA SER A 128 -24.20 -10.62 1.47
C SER A 128 -25.11 -10.66 0.24
N GLU A 129 -26.40 -10.42 0.42
CA GLU A 129 -27.38 -10.35 -0.68
C GLU A 129 -27.15 -9.15 -1.60
N VAL A 130 -26.88 -7.97 -1.05
CA VAL A 130 -26.51 -6.78 -1.84
C VAL A 130 -25.27 -7.04 -2.69
N PHE A 131 -24.25 -7.70 -2.14
CA PHE A 131 -23.03 -8.01 -2.87
C PHE A 131 -23.16 -9.17 -3.86
N SER A 132 -24.05 -10.14 -3.60
CA SER A 132 -24.31 -11.24 -4.54
C SER A 132 -25.11 -10.77 -5.76
N THR A 133 -26.07 -9.87 -5.56
CA THR A 133 -26.90 -9.25 -6.62
C THR A 133 -26.24 -8.05 -7.27
N ARG A 134 -25.13 -7.55 -6.71
CA ARG A 134 -24.44 -6.32 -7.11
C ARG A 134 -25.34 -5.08 -7.07
N ASP A 135 -26.34 -5.07 -6.19
CA ASP A 135 -27.19 -3.89 -5.92
C ASP A 135 -26.45 -2.87 -5.03
N TYR A 136 -25.34 -2.34 -5.53
CA TYR A 136 -24.52 -1.40 -4.78
C TYR A 136 -25.23 -0.07 -4.48
N GLN A 137 -26.30 0.26 -5.21
CA GLN A 137 -27.11 1.44 -4.91
C GLN A 137 -27.76 1.34 -3.52
N ALA A 138 -28.24 0.14 -3.14
CA ALA A 138 -28.78 -0.10 -1.80
C ALA A 138 -27.79 0.21 -0.67
N LEU A 139 -26.48 0.10 -0.93
CA LEU A 139 -25.44 0.49 0.03
C LEU A 139 -25.43 1.98 0.31
N PHE A 140 -26.00 2.84 -0.53
CA PHE A 140 -25.95 4.31 -0.39
C PHE A 140 -27.33 4.95 -0.23
N THR A 141 -28.41 4.22 -0.47
CA THR A 141 -29.79 4.68 -0.27
C THR A 141 -30.01 5.25 1.15
N ARG A 142 -30.70 6.39 1.23
CA ARG A 142 -31.13 7.02 2.49
C ARG A 142 -32.12 6.08 3.19
N GLY A 143 -32.07 6.02 4.52
CA GLY A 143 -32.93 5.12 5.32
C GLY A 143 -32.28 3.79 5.69
N ASN A 144 -31.36 3.21 4.90
CA ASN A 144 -30.71 1.94 5.25
C ASN A 144 -29.68 2.04 6.42
N GLY A 145 -29.41 3.25 6.92
CA GLY A 145 -28.36 3.56 7.89
C GLY A 145 -28.59 3.03 9.32
N PHE A 146 -29.78 2.50 9.65
CA PHE A 146 -30.04 1.90 10.96
C PHE A 146 -29.29 0.57 11.16
N ARG A 147 -28.96 -0.14 10.06
CA ARG A 147 -28.23 -1.41 10.11
C ARG A 147 -26.79 -1.18 10.61
N PRO A 148 -26.38 -1.72 11.78
CA PRO A 148 -25.04 -1.46 12.33
C PRO A 148 -23.91 -1.92 11.40
N ALA A 149 -24.09 -3.07 10.74
CA ALA A 149 -23.12 -3.62 9.79
C ALA A 149 -22.91 -2.69 8.58
N LEU A 150 -23.99 -2.17 7.99
CA LEU A 150 -23.91 -1.21 6.89
C LEU A 150 -23.25 0.10 7.32
N ARG A 151 -23.55 0.64 8.51
CA ARG A 151 -22.90 1.84 9.03
C ARG A 151 -21.38 1.65 9.16
N LYS A 152 -20.97 0.50 9.70
CA LYS A 152 -19.56 0.11 9.83
C LYS A 152 -18.90 -0.06 8.45
N PHE A 153 -19.58 -0.72 7.52
CA PHE A 153 -19.14 -0.89 6.14
C PHE A 153 -18.92 0.48 5.47
N ARG A 154 -19.94 1.35 5.43
CA ARG A 154 -19.89 2.69 4.85
C ARG A 154 -18.72 3.51 5.41
N THR A 155 -18.53 3.50 6.72
CA THR A 155 -17.45 4.23 7.38
C THR A 155 -16.08 3.74 6.91
N ARG A 156 -15.88 2.43 6.89
CA ARG A 156 -14.61 1.83 6.43
C ARG A 156 -14.38 1.97 4.93
N PHE A 157 -15.43 1.91 4.12
CA PHE A 157 -15.36 2.10 2.68
C PHE A 157 -15.02 3.54 2.31
N ARG A 158 -15.62 4.53 2.98
CA ARG A 158 -15.21 5.95 2.83
C ARG A 158 -13.76 6.16 3.23
N SER A 159 -13.31 5.54 4.32
CA SER A 159 -11.91 5.59 4.72
C SER A 159 -10.97 4.94 3.70
N LEU A 160 -11.38 3.82 3.07
CA LEU A 160 -10.65 3.20 1.97
C LEU A 160 -10.52 4.18 0.80
N LEU A 161 -11.61 4.79 0.34
CA LEU A 161 -11.62 5.73 -0.76
C LEU A 161 -10.84 7.02 -0.45
N LYS A 162 -10.83 7.49 0.80
CA LYS A 162 -9.99 8.62 1.20
C LYS A 162 -8.51 8.36 0.95
N THR A 163 -8.02 7.16 1.26
CA THR A 163 -6.59 6.83 1.14
C THR A 163 -6.20 6.27 -0.24
N TRP A 164 -7.07 5.47 -0.86
CA TRP A 164 -6.78 4.73 -2.09
C TRP A 164 -7.73 5.03 -3.26
N GLY A 165 -8.63 6.00 -3.10
CA GLY A 165 -9.64 6.33 -4.10
C GLY A 165 -9.07 6.84 -5.43
N CYS A 166 -7.80 7.27 -5.46
CA CYS A 166 -7.09 7.66 -6.68
C CYS A 166 -6.52 6.46 -7.46
N ARG A 167 -6.70 5.22 -6.99
CA ARG A 167 -6.34 4.01 -7.75
C ARG A 167 -7.35 3.76 -8.87
N ASN A 168 -6.93 3.03 -9.89
CA ASN A 168 -7.74 2.69 -11.07
C ASN A 168 -7.72 1.17 -11.26
N GLY A 169 -8.75 0.64 -11.93
CA GLY A 169 -8.87 -0.78 -12.28
C GLY A 169 -8.89 -1.74 -11.07
N ILE A 170 -8.86 -3.03 -11.38
CA ILE A 170 -8.75 -4.13 -10.39
C ILE A 170 -7.27 -4.50 -10.15
N GLY A 171 -6.42 -4.28 -11.16
CA GLY A 171 -4.98 -4.42 -11.04
C GLY A 171 -4.38 -3.31 -10.18
N TYR A 172 -3.40 -3.63 -9.35
CA TYR A 172 -2.77 -2.69 -8.41
C TYR A 172 -1.89 -1.60 -9.08
N GLY A 173 -2.28 -1.11 -10.27
CA GLY A 173 -1.71 0.06 -10.94
C GLY A 173 -0.80 -0.20 -12.15
N SER A 174 -0.63 -1.43 -12.61
CA SER A 174 0.37 -1.77 -13.66
C SER A 174 -0.12 -1.68 -15.11
N ALA A 175 -1.40 -1.36 -15.37
CA ALA A 175 -1.98 -1.33 -16.72
C ALA A 175 -3.02 -0.20 -16.88
N TRP A 176 -2.71 0.99 -16.35
CA TRP A 176 -3.58 2.16 -16.39
C TRP A 176 -3.42 2.95 -17.70
N LYS A 177 -4.52 3.46 -18.25
CA LYS A 177 -4.56 4.50 -19.28
C LYS A 177 -5.22 5.77 -18.72
N PRO A 178 -4.80 6.98 -19.14
CA PRO A 178 -5.39 8.24 -18.69
C PRO A 178 -6.93 8.31 -18.58
N PRO A 179 -7.73 7.73 -19.49
CA PRO A 179 -9.20 7.76 -19.38
C PRO A 179 -9.81 6.77 -18.37
N ASP A 180 -9.04 5.84 -17.81
CA ASP A 180 -9.61 4.86 -16.87
C ASP A 180 -10.11 5.58 -15.61
N PRO A 181 -11.32 5.27 -15.11
CA PRO A 181 -11.85 5.90 -13.92
C PRO A 181 -11.06 5.49 -12.67
N THR A 182 -10.88 6.45 -11.77
CA THR A 182 -10.41 6.15 -10.42
C THR A 182 -11.52 5.51 -9.59
N TRP A 183 -11.18 4.87 -8.48
CA TRP A 183 -12.17 4.32 -7.54
C TRP A 183 -13.09 5.38 -6.93
N ASN A 184 -12.65 6.65 -6.85
CA ASN A 184 -13.52 7.76 -6.46
C ASN A 184 -14.52 8.15 -7.57
N MET A 185 -14.18 7.92 -8.84
CA MET A 185 -15.06 8.16 -9.98
C MET A 185 -16.05 7.01 -10.19
N GLN A 186 -15.59 5.77 -9.98
CA GLN A 186 -16.40 4.56 -10.12
C GLN A 186 -16.20 3.62 -8.90
N PRO A 187 -16.93 3.86 -7.80
CA PRO A 187 -16.82 3.07 -6.57
C PRO A 187 -17.19 1.59 -6.73
N GLU A 188 -17.87 1.21 -7.81
CA GLU A 188 -18.20 -0.17 -8.15
C GLU A 188 -16.95 -1.03 -8.31
N ILE A 189 -15.83 -0.46 -8.78
CA ILE A 189 -14.57 -1.19 -9.00
C ILE A 189 -14.05 -1.84 -7.70
N PRO A 190 -13.81 -1.09 -6.60
CA PRO A 190 -13.42 -1.72 -5.34
C PRO A 190 -14.56 -2.52 -4.70
N LEU A 191 -15.84 -2.20 -4.94
CA LEU A 191 -16.97 -3.00 -4.44
C LEU A 191 -17.00 -4.40 -5.08
N ASP A 192 -16.74 -4.52 -6.37
CA ASP A 192 -16.62 -5.82 -7.05
C ASP A 192 -15.46 -6.65 -6.47
N SER A 193 -14.33 -5.99 -6.18
CA SER A 193 -13.18 -6.64 -5.54
C SER A 193 -13.54 -7.16 -4.14
N ILE A 194 -14.25 -6.37 -3.34
CA ILE A 194 -14.76 -6.77 -2.03
C ILE A 194 -15.73 -7.95 -2.16
N GLY A 195 -16.66 -7.91 -3.12
CA GLY A 195 -17.58 -9.01 -3.41
C GLY A 195 -16.84 -10.29 -3.81
N SER A 196 -15.78 -10.17 -4.61
CA SER A 196 -14.92 -11.31 -4.99
C SER A 196 -14.24 -11.96 -3.79
N PHE A 197 -13.72 -11.16 -2.84
CA PHE A 197 -13.19 -11.69 -1.59
C PHE A 197 -14.28 -12.29 -0.70
N ALA A 198 -15.47 -11.68 -0.65
CA ALA A 198 -16.57 -12.15 0.18
C ALA A 198 -17.11 -13.53 -0.25
N ARG A 199 -17.08 -13.83 -1.55
CA ARG A 199 -17.42 -15.15 -2.11
C ARG A 199 -16.40 -16.26 -1.77
N GLN A 200 -15.23 -15.90 -1.24
CA GLN A 200 -14.20 -16.84 -0.82
C GLN A 200 -14.26 -17.06 0.70
N ASP A 201 -13.12 -17.32 1.32
CA ASP A 201 -12.96 -17.35 2.77
C ASP A 201 -12.07 -16.18 3.23
N PRO A 202 -12.63 -14.96 3.33
CA PRO A 202 -11.86 -13.77 3.69
C PRO A 202 -11.29 -13.85 5.12
N GLU A 203 -11.95 -14.58 6.03
CA GLU A 203 -11.42 -14.86 7.37
C GLU A 203 -10.16 -15.75 7.30
N LYS A 204 -10.19 -16.81 6.48
CA LYS A 204 -9.00 -17.65 6.24
C LYS A 204 -7.89 -16.87 5.57
N GLN A 205 -8.18 -16.01 4.60
CA GLN A 205 -7.16 -15.16 3.97
C GLN A 205 -6.45 -14.25 4.98
N GLN A 206 -7.19 -13.66 5.93
CA GLN A 206 -6.59 -12.88 7.02
C GLN A 206 -5.66 -13.74 7.89
N ARG A 207 -6.10 -14.96 8.27
CA ARG A 207 -5.28 -15.90 9.05
C ARG A 207 -4.04 -16.33 8.28
N ASP A 208 -4.17 -16.63 6.99
CA ASP A 208 -3.07 -17.07 6.15
C ASP A 208 -2.03 -15.95 5.96
N HIS A 209 -2.46 -14.69 5.82
CA HIS A 209 -1.54 -13.56 5.82
C HIS A 209 -0.74 -13.43 7.13
N LEU A 210 -1.37 -13.64 8.30
CA LEU A 210 -0.65 -13.67 9.58
C LEU A 210 0.39 -14.79 9.63
N LYS A 211 0.07 -15.97 9.10
CA LYS A 211 1.05 -17.07 8.99
C LYS A 211 2.24 -16.69 8.10
N LEU A 212 2.03 -15.97 7.00
CA LEU A 212 3.10 -15.48 6.14
C LEU A 212 4.04 -14.50 6.89
N VAL A 213 3.46 -13.58 7.68
CA VAL A 213 4.23 -12.65 8.53
C VAL A 213 5.08 -13.42 9.56
N GLU A 214 4.50 -14.41 10.23
CA GLU A 214 5.23 -15.23 11.21
C GLU A 214 6.28 -16.13 10.56
N LYS A 215 6.01 -16.64 9.35
CA LYS A 215 6.99 -17.39 8.55
C LYS A 215 8.19 -16.52 8.22
N ARG A 216 7.96 -15.28 7.76
CA ARG A 216 9.04 -14.30 7.53
C ARG A 216 9.84 -14.01 8.78
N LYS A 217 9.18 -13.69 9.91
CA LYS A 217 9.88 -13.43 11.18
C LYS A 217 10.74 -14.62 11.61
N SER A 218 10.23 -15.83 11.44
CA SER A 218 10.95 -17.06 11.78
C SER A 218 12.13 -17.31 10.85
N ALA A 219 11.99 -17.06 9.54
CA ALA A 219 13.08 -17.13 8.57
C ALA A 219 14.20 -16.13 8.91
N ILE A 220 13.85 -14.86 9.19
CA ILE A 220 14.81 -13.84 9.61
C ILE A 220 15.55 -14.26 10.90
N ARG A 221 14.82 -14.75 11.91
CA ARG A 221 15.42 -15.26 13.16
C ARG A 221 16.36 -16.44 12.90
N ALA A 222 15.99 -17.37 12.02
CA ALA A 222 16.82 -18.52 11.69
C ALA A 222 18.13 -18.10 11.00
N VAL A 223 18.07 -17.15 10.07
CA VAL A 223 19.27 -16.59 9.41
C VAL A 223 20.15 -15.88 10.44
N ARG A 224 19.59 -14.99 11.28
CA ARG A 224 20.33 -14.32 12.37
C ARG A 224 21.00 -15.31 13.31
N LYS A 225 20.33 -16.41 13.66
CA LYS A 225 20.91 -17.48 14.48
C LYS A 225 22.10 -18.16 13.80
N LYS A 226 22.04 -18.38 12.48
CA LYS A 226 23.15 -18.95 11.70
C LYS A 226 24.35 -17.99 11.59
N ILE A 227 24.10 -16.68 11.52
CA ILE A 227 25.15 -15.66 11.55
C ILE A 227 25.91 -15.66 12.89
N GLY A 228 25.21 -15.91 14.00
CA GLY A 228 25.82 -15.96 15.33
C GLY A 228 26.38 -14.60 15.77
N ARG A 229 27.63 -14.59 16.27
CA ARG A 229 28.32 -13.38 16.77
C ARG A 229 29.05 -12.58 15.70
N ASN A 230 28.94 -12.96 14.42
CA ASN A 230 29.60 -12.24 13.33
C ASN A 230 28.87 -10.92 13.01
N SER A 231 29.32 -9.84 13.65
CA SER A 231 28.72 -8.50 13.56
C SER A 231 28.74 -7.92 12.15
N ASP A 232 29.81 -8.15 11.38
CA ASP A 232 29.94 -7.65 10.01
C ASP A 232 28.98 -8.36 9.06
N LEU A 233 28.83 -9.68 9.22
CA LEU A 233 27.87 -10.46 8.43
C LEU A 233 26.43 -10.12 8.79
N LEU A 234 26.15 -9.85 10.08
CA LEU A 234 24.84 -9.38 10.52
C LEU A 234 24.51 -8.03 9.88
N LYS A 235 25.42 -7.05 9.95
CA LYS A 235 25.23 -5.73 9.30
C LYS A 235 24.96 -5.86 7.81
N LYS A 236 25.70 -6.71 7.10
CA LYS A 236 25.47 -6.99 5.66
C LYS A 236 24.09 -7.60 5.41
N PHE A 237 23.67 -8.55 6.24
CA PHE A 237 22.35 -9.18 6.13
C PHE A 237 21.22 -8.19 6.35
N GLU A 238 21.27 -7.38 7.41
CA GLU A 238 20.25 -6.35 7.67
C GLU A 238 20.18 -5.33 6.53
N PHE A 239 21.34 -4.90 6.00
CA PHE A 239 21.40 -3.99 4.86
C PHE A 239 20.74 -4.57 3.60
N GLU A 240 21.02 -5.83 3.27
CA GLU A 240 20.36 -6.49 2.13
C GLU A 240 18.86 -6.66 2.38
N LEU A 241 18.44 -6.96 3.61
CA LEU A 241 17.04 -7.15 3.97
C LEU A 241 16.21 -5.86 3.85
N ILE A 242 16.80 -4.69 4.11
CA ILE A 242 16.14 -3.37 3.92
C ILE A 242 15.87 -3.07 2.45
N LYS A 243 16.65 -3.64 1.54
CA LYS A 243 16.49 -3.41 0.10
C LYS A 243 15.35 -4.21 -0.54
N VAL A 244 14.65 -5.03 0.24
CA VAL A 244 13.64 -5.99 -0.24
C VAL A 244 12.21 -5.55 0.10
#